data_AF-A0A3C0S9I7-F1
#
_entry.id   AF-A0A3C0S9I7-F1
#
_cell.length_a   1.000
_cell.length_b   1.000
_cell.length_c   1.000
_cell.angle_alpha   90.00
_cell.angle_beta   90.00
_cell.angle_gamma   90.00
#
_symmetry.space_group_name_H-M   'P 1'
#
loop_
_entity.id
_entity.type
_entity.pdbx_description
1 polymer ?
#
loop_
_entity_poly.entity_id
_entity_poly.type
_entity_poly.pdbx_seq_one_letter_code
_entity_poly.pdbx_strand_id
1 'polypeptide(L)' 'MSENIRFNNNGDGTITDNDTGLVWTQKDSWDIHADWLTFQEALSWVDELNKKDFLGFHDWRIPEKEEMEK' A
#
# COMPACT_ATOMS: atom_id res chain seq x y z
N MET A 1 -18.02 -8.31 -22.01
CA MET A 1 -17.49 -7.09 -21.36
C MET A 1 -16.58 -7.58 -20.25
N SER A 2 -15.27 -7.57 -20.46
CA SER A 2 -14.34 -7.87 -19.36
C SER A 2 -14.30 -6.62 -18.49
N GLU A 3 -14.85 -6.71 -17.28
CA GLU A 3 -14.56 -5.72 -16.24
C GLU A 3 -13.04 -5.66 -16.10
N ASN A 4 -12.44 -4.53 -16.52
CA ASN A 4 -11.05 -4.24 -16.20
C ASN A 4 -11.02 -3.93 -14.71
N ILE A 5 -10.84 -4.97 -13.91
CA ILE A 5 -10.65 -4.84 -12.47
C ILE A 5 -9.29 -4.16 -12.28
N ARG A 6 -9.31 -2.84 -12.11
CA ARG A 6 -8.11 -2.02 -11.83
C ARG A 6 -7.42 -2.55 -10.57
N PHE A 7 -8.18 -2.80 -9.51
CA PHE A 7 -7.67 -3.27 -8.22
C PHE A 7 -8.02 -4.75 -8.00
N ASN A 8 -7.03 -5.62 -8.12
CA ASN A 8 -7.17 -7.05 -7.84
C ASN A 8 -6.71 -7.36 -6.41
N ASN A 9 -7.60 -7.92 -5.58
CA ASN A 9 -7.24 -8.35 -4.23
C ASN A 9 -6.61 -9.75 -4.29
N ASN A 10 -5.37 -9.89 -3.81
CA ASN A 10 -4.62 -11.14 -3.84
C ASN A 10 -5.00 -12.11 -2.70
N GLY A 11 -5.81 -11.68 -1.72
CA GLY A 11 -6.29 -12.51 -0.62
C GLY A 11 -5.26 -12.78 0.49
N ASP A 12 -4.04 -12.27 0.34
CA ASP A 12 -2.95 -12.26 1.32
C ASP A 12 -2.88 -10.95 2.13
N GLY A 13 -3.77 -10.00 1.83
CA GLY A 13 -3.74 -8.66 2.41
C GLY A 13 -3.11 -7.61 1.49
N THR A 14 -2.73 -7.98 0.26
CA THR A 14 -2.28 -7.06 -0.78
C THR A 14 -3.33 -6.86 -1.88
N ILE A 15 -3.27 -5.69 -2.51
CA ILE A 15 -4.11 -5.31 -3.65
C ILE A 15 -3.18 -4.91 -4.79
N THR A 16 -3.23 -5.62 -5.91
CA THR A 16 -2.49 -5.27 -7.13
C THR A 16 -3.32 -4.32 -7.97
N ASP A 17 -2.78 -3.14 -8.24
CA ASP A 17 -3.30 -2.22 -9.25
C ASP A 17 -2.74 -2.60 -10.63
N ASN A 18 -3.60 -3.13 -11.50
CA ASN A 18 -3.25 -3.56 -12.85
C ASN A 18 -3.00 -2.38 -13.82
N ASP A 19 -3.42 -1.17 -13.48
CA ASP A 19 -3.25 0.02 -14.33
C ASP A 19 -1.87 0.67 -14.11
N THR A 20 -1.40 0.70 -12.86
CA THR A 20 -0.08 1.22 -12.49
C THR A 20 1.00 0.13 -12.35
N GLY A 21 0.59 -1.13 -12.18
CA GLY A 21 1.49 -2.25 -11.86
C GLY A 21 1.97 -2.26 -10.40
N LEU A 22 1.38 -1.41 -9.55
CA LEU A 22 1.76 -1.28 -8.14
C LEU A 22 0.99 -2.26 -7.26
N VAL A 23 1.57 -2.57 -6.10
CA VAL A 23 0.93 -3.37 -5.06
C VAL A 23 0.72 -2.50 -3.84
N TRP A 24 -0.49 -2.54 -3.31
CA TRP A 24 -0.96 -1.77 -2.17
C TRP A 24 -1.27 -2.69 -1.00
N THR A 25 -1.09 -2.21 0.23
CA THR A 25 -1.61 -2.91 1.41
C THR A 25 -3.12 -2.69 1.49
N GLN A 26 -3.89 -3.74 1.79
CA GLN A 26 -5.33 -3.61 1.98
C GLN A 26 -5.68 -2.83 3.25
N LYS A 27 -4.80 -2.91 4.26
CA LYS A 27 -4.93 -2.19 5.52
C LYS A 27 -4.03 -0.97 5.48
N ASP A 28 -4.57 0.16 5.91
CA ASP A 28 -3.86 1.41 6.03
C ASP A 28 -3.30 1.59 7.45
N SER A 29 -2.66 2.73 7.69
CA SER A 29 -2.14 3.08 9.01
C SER A 29 -3.24 3.21 10.06
N TRP A 30 -4.49 3.48 9.68
CA TRP A 30 -5.60 3.53 10.62
C TRP A 30 -6.00 2.13 11.09
N ASP A 31 -6.11 1.16 10.19
CA ASP A 31 -6.39 -0.23 10.59
C ASP A 31 -5.27 -0.84 11.45
N ILE A 32 -4.04 -0.33 11.33
CA ILE A 32 -2.85 -0.91 11.98
C ILE A 32 -2.47 -0.16 13.26
N HIS A 33 -2.49 1.18 13.24
CA HIS A 33 -2.11 2.04 14.37
C HIS A 33 -3.30 2.71 15.06
N ALA A 34 -4.52 2.61 14.50
CA ALA A 34 -5.72 3.29 14.98
C ALA A 34 -5.57 4.81 15.09
N ASP A 35 -4.62 5.39 14.35
CA ASP A 35 -4.33 6.82 14.35
C ASP A 35 -3.83 7.28 12.98
N TRP A 36 -3.98 8.58 12.71
CA TRP A 36 -3.46 9.22 11.52
C TRP A 36 -1.98 9.53 11.74
N LEU A 37 -1.13 8.82 11.01
CA LEU A 37 0.31 9.10 11.03
C LEU A 37 0.59 10.42 10.29
N THR A 38 1.45 11.24 10.88
CA THR A 38 2.08 12.35 10.16
C THR A 38 2.97 11.81 9.04
N PHE A 39 3.30 12.65 8.05
CA PHE A 39 4.17 12.24 6.93
C PHE A 39 5.51 11.64 7.40
N GLN A 40 6.10 12.19 8.46
CA GLN A 40 7.34 11.70 9.03
C GLN A 40 7.18 10.31 9.69
N GLU A 41 6.06 10.09 10.37
CA GLU A 41 5.73 8.80 10.98
C GLU A 41 5.41 7.76 9.91
N ALA A 42 4.71 8.15 8.84
CA ALA A 42 4.46 7.28 7.69
C ALA A 42 5.77 6.83 7.03
N LEU A 43 6.76 7.73 6.89
CA LEU A 43 8.08 7.36 6.35
C LEU A 43 8.81 6.36 7.26
N SER A 44 8.76 6.61 8.57
CA SER A 44 9.35 5.68 9.56
C SER A 44 8.64 4.33 9.56
N TRP A 45 7.32 4.35 9.40
CA TRP A 45 6.50 3.14 9.33
C TRP A 45 6.80 2.33 8.08
N VAL A 46 6.92 2.96 6.92
CA VAL A 46 7.35 2.31 5.67
C VAL A 46 8.73 1.65 5.82
N ASP A 47 9.69 2.33 6.44
CA ASP A 47 11.02 1.75 6.71
C ASP A 47 10.93 0.53 7.64
N GLU A 48 10.03 0.55 8.64
CA GLU A 48 9.76 -0.63 9.46
C GLU A 48 9.09 -1.77 8.70
N LEU A 49 8.12 -1.48 7.82
CA LEU A 49 7.48 -2.49 6.98
C LEU A 49 8.50 -3.18 6.09
N ASN A 50 9.43 -2.40 5.52
CA ASN A 50 10.50 -2.91 4.69
C ASN A 50 11.49 -3.79 5.46
N LYS A 51 11.84 -3.40 6.69
CA LYS A 51 12.69 -4.20 7.58
C LYS A 51 12.03 -5.49 8.06
N LYS A 52 10.70 -5.53 8.11
CA LYS A 52 9.92 -6.68 8.59
C LYS A 52 9.48 -7.62 7.47
N ASP A 53 9.90 -7.37 6.22
CA ASP A 53 9.42 -8.08 5.03
C ASP A 53 7.89 -8.18 5.02
N PHE A 54 7.21 -7.06 5.30
CA PHE A 54 5.77 -7.04 5.49
C PHE A 54 5.05 -7.53 4.23
N LEU A 55 4.19 -8.55 4.39
CA LEU A 55 3.51 -9.25 3.30
C LEU A 55 4.48 -9.84 2.24
N GLY A 56 5.74 -10.10 2.61
CA GLY A 56 6.76 -10.63 1.71
C GLY A 56 7.42 -9.57 0.81
N PHE A 57 7.15 -8.29 1.07
CA PHE A 57 7.75 -7.17 0.34
C PHE A 57 8.62 -6.31 1.25
N HIS A 58 9.72 -5.83 0.69
CA HIS A 58 10.70 -4.96 1.37
C HIS A 58 10.89 -3.61 0.65
N ASP A 59 10.02 -3.29 -0.31
CA ASP A 59 10.10 -2.08 -1.15
C ASP A 59 8.78 -1.28 -1.11
N TRP A 60 8.16 -1.26 0.06
CA TRP A 60 7.04 -0.38 0.35
C TRP A 60 7.49 1.08 0.25
N ARG A 61 6.63 1.92 -0.32
CA ARG A 61 6.81 3.37 -0.39
C ARG A 61 5.48 4.07 -0.14
N ILE A 62 5.57 5.34 0.24
CA ILE A 62 4.39 6.21 0.31
C ILE A 62 3.98 6.58 -1.12
N PRO A 63 2.68 6.55 -1.47
CA PRO A 63 2.19 7.03 -2.76
C PRO A 63 2.65 8.47 -3.02
N GLU A 64 3.06 8.75 -4.26
CA GLU A 64 3.27 10.11 -4.70
C GLU A 64 1.92 10.78 -5.00
N LYS A 65 1.87 12.12 -4.90
CA LYS A 65 0.62 12.88 -5.05
C LYS A 65 -0.10 12.58 -6.38
N GLU A 66 0.67 12.38 -7.45
CA GLU A 66 0.15 12.06 -8.79
C GLU A 66 -0.53 10.69 -8.86
N GLU A 67 -0.21 9.78 -7.94
CA GLU A 67 -0.79 8.43 -7.85
C GLU A 67 -2.09 8.45 -7.05
N MET A 68 -2.29 9.45 -6.18
CA MET A 68 -3.54 9.65 -5.43
C MET A 68 -4.62 10.39 -6.23
N GLU A 69 -4.25 11.20 -7.23
CA GLU A 69 -5.18 12.05 -7.98
C GLU A 69 -5.81 11.36 -9.23
N LYS A 70 -5.48 10.09 -9.52
CA LYS A 70 -5.94 9.33 -10.72
C LYS A 70 -6.96 8.23 -10.43
#